data_AF-A0A2T3A998-F1
#
_entry.id   AF-A0A2T3A998-F1
#
_cell.length_a   1.000
_cell.length_b   1.000
_cell.length_c   1.000
_cell.angle_alpha   90.00
_cell.angle_beta   90.00
_cell.angle_gamma   90.00
#
_symmetry.space_group_name_H-M   'P 1'
#
loop_
_entity.id
_entity.type
_entity.pdbx_description
1 polymer ?
#
loop_
_entity_poly.entity_id
_entity_poly.type
_entity_poly.pdbx_seq_one_letter_code
_entity_poly.pdbx_strand_id
1 'polypeptide(L)'
;MLAYEVLTLRIVSYDTTYDNAATSLGVTACSDGANGLETKGYSTLGSLPGFPYIGGAPAIAGWNSANCGTCWTLTYNGHSINVLAVDVGSGGFNLAEEAMNALTNNQAVALGRITATATEVDASVCGL
;
A
#
# COMPACT_ATOMS: atom_id res chain seq x y z
N MET A 1 4.06 -14.43 28.20
CA MET A 1 3.04 -13.49 27.68
C MET A 1 2.69 -13.99 26.29
N LEU A 2 1.53 -14.63 26.11
CA LEU A 2 1.10 -15.03 24.77
C LEU A 2 0.68 -13.74 24.06
N ALA A 3 1.42 -13.33 23.03
CA ALA A 3 0.98 -12.28 22.13
C ALA A 3 -0.25 -12.83 21.40
N TYR A 4 -1.42 -12.32 21.76
CA TYR A 4 -2.59 -12.50 20.93
C TYR A 4 -2.36 -11.63 19.69
N GLU A 5 -1.98 -12.25 18.56
CA GLU A 5 -1.96 -11.54 17.30
C GLU A 5 -3.39 -11.14 16.94
N VAL A 6 -3.71 -9.87 17.18
CA VAL A 6 -5.01 -9.31 16.78
C VAL A 6 -5.01 -9.26 15.25
N LEU A 7 -5.72 -10.20 14.62
CA LEU A 7 -5.97 -10.16 13.19
C LEU A 7 -6.72 -8.87 12.85
N THR A 8 -6.04 -7.96 12.16
CA THR A 8 -6.61 -6.69 11.77
C THR A 8 -7.21 -6.81 10.38
N LEU A 9 -8.54 -6.87 10.29
CA LEU A 9 -9.25 -6.93 9.02
C LEU A 9 -9.41 -5.53 8.41
N ARG A 10 -9.19 -5.42 7.10
CA ARG A 10 -9.34 -4.18 6.33
C ARG A 10 -9.99 -4.47 4.98
N ILE A 11 -10.76 -3.50 4.49
CA ILE A 11 -11.21 -3.49 3.11
C ILE A 11 -10.00 -3.22 2.22
N VAL A 12 -9.88 -3.96 1.12
CA VAL A 12 -8.87 -3.78 0.10
C VAL A 12 -9.57 -3.67 -1.24
N SER A 13 -9.26 -2.62 -2.00
CA SER A 13 -9.72 -2.41 -3.37
C SER A 13 -8.56 -1.97 -4.27
N TYR A 14 -8.85 -1.58 -5.50
CA TYR A 14 -7.84 -1.15 -6.46
C TYR A 14 -8.16 0.22 -7.06
N ASP A 15 -7.10 0.90 -7.53
CA ASP A 15 -7.14 2.13 -8.31
C ASP A 15 -6.00 2.08 -9.35
N THR A 16 -6.36 2.17 -10.63
CA THR A 16 -5.42 2.02 -11.74
C THR A 16 -4.42 3.16 -11.87
N THR A 17 -4.61 4.26 -11.12
CA THR A 17 -3.61 5.33 -11.01
C THR A 17 -2.30 4.81 -10.41
N TYR A 18 -2.38 3.85 -9.49
CA TYR A 18 -1.21 3.26 -8.85
C TYR A 18 -0.46 2.26 -9.74
N ASP A 19 -1.04 1.81 -10.86
CA ASP A 19 -0.35 1.01 -11.88
C ASP A 19 0.47 1.87 -12.86
N ASN A 20 0.29 3.20 -12.84
CA ASN A 20 1.02 4.09 -13.74
C ASN A 20 2.36 4.52 -13.12
N ALA A 21 3.44 3.88 -13.58
CA ALA A 21 4.81 4.15 -13.15
C ALA A 21 5.25 5.62 -13.32
N ALA A 22 4.65 6.35 -14.26
CA ALA A 22 4.98 7.75 -14.55
C ALA A 22 4.24 8.75 -13.65
N THR A 23 3.27 8.30 -12.83
CA THR A 23 2.56 9.17 -11.89
C THR A 23 3.55 9.76 -10.89
N SER A 24 3.55 11.09 -10.76
CA SER A 24 4.40 11.83 -9.82
C SER A 24 4.03 11.50 -8.37
N LEU A 25 5.01 11.39 -7.48
CA LEU A 25 4.74 11.29 -6.03
C LEU A 25 4.09 12.56 -5.48
N GLY A 26 4.33 13.72 -6.11
CA GLY A 26 3.78 15.02 -5.73
C GLY A 26 2.25 15.11 -5.71
N VAL A 27 1.53 14.15 -6.31
CA VAL A 27 0.06 14.08 -6.26
C VAL A 27 -0.47 13.24 -5.09
N THR A 28 0.40 12.56 -4.35
CA THR A 28 0.04 11.69 -3.22
C THR A 28 0.25 12.41 -1.89
N ALA A 29 -0.35 11.91 -0.82
CA ALA A 29 -0.09 12.38 0.53
C ALA A 29 1.35 12.12 1.02
N CYS A 30 2.06 11.16 0.42
CA CYS A 30 3.45 10.85 0.77
C CYS A 30 4.46 11.44 -0.22
N SER A 31 4.16 12.63 -0.74
CA SER A 31 5.02 13.42 -1.61
C SER A 31 6.30 13.90 -0.89
N ASP A 32 6.31 15.14 -0.43
CA ASP A 32 7.44 15.82 0.21
C ASP A 32 7.22 15.99 1.72
N GLY A 33 8.01 16.89 2.34
CA GLY A 33 8.07 17.03 3.80
C GLY A 33 8.95 15.98 4.47
N ALA A 34 9.17 16.11 5.78
CA ALA A 34 10.14 15.29 6.52
C ALA A 34 9.87 13.77 6.46
N ASN A 35 8.62 13.36 6.22
CA ASN A 35 8.21 11.96 6.09
C ASN A 35 7.90 11.57 4.63
N GLY A 36 7.97 12.50 3.68
CA GLY A 36 7.65 12.27 2.27
C GLY A 36 8.66 11.39 1.56
N LEU A 37 8.20 10.61 0.59
CA LEU A 37 9.03 9.69 -0.18
C LEU A 37 9.96 10.42 -1.15
N GLU A 38 9.63 11.65 -1.56
CA GLU A 38 10.53 12.49 -2.37
C GLU A 38 11.82 12.83 -1.62
N THR A 39 11.75 13.02 -0.29
CA THR A 39 12.95 13.26 0.54
C THR A 39 13.85 12.03 0.68
N LYS A 40 13.34 10.86 0.33
CA LYS A 40 14.09 9.59 0.27
C LYS A 40 14.67 9.30 -1.12
N GLY A 41 14.53 10.23 -2.08
CA GLY A 41 15.13 10.15 -3.41
C GLY A 41 14.23 9.54 -4.50
N TYR A 42 12.95 9.34 -4.22
CA TYR A 42 11.96 8.87 -5.20
C TYR A 42 11.26 10.06 -5.88
N SER A 43 10.72 9.88 -7.07
CA SER A 43 10.04 10.97 -7.81
C SER A 43 8.73 10.57 -8.45
N THR A 44 8.62 9.32 -8.89
CA THR A 44 7.38 8.75 -9.44
C THR A 44 7.02 7.47 -8.71
N LEU A 45 5.77 7.01 -8.85
CA LEU A 45 5.33 5.73 -8.31
C LEU A 45 6.22 4.58 -8.78
N GLY A 46 6.62 4.58 -10.06
CA GLY A 46 7.51 3.57 -10.63
C GLY A 46 8.95 3.59 -10.13
N SER A 47 9.38 4.67 -9.46
CA SER A 47 10.71 4.74 -8.83
C SER A 47 10.76 4.06 -7.46
N LEU A 48 9.60 3.78 -6.86
CA LEU A 48 9.52 3.16 -5.55
C LEU A 48 9.96 1.70 -5.58
N PRO A 49 10.59 1.21 -4.49
CA PRO A 49 10.90 -0.20 -4.38
C PRO A 49 9.60 -1.01 -4.34
N GLY A 50 9.62 -2.14 -5.04
CA GLY A 50 8.47 -3.05 -5.08
C GLY A 50 7.29 -2.56 -5.93
N PHE A 51 7.38 -1.45 -6.68
CA PHE A 51 6.35 -1.10 -7.66
C PHE A 51 6.02 -2.31 -8.59
N PRO A 52 4.72 -2.63 -8.83
CA PRO A 52 3.52 -1.87 -8.47
C PRO A 52 2.83 -2.32 -7.17
N TYR A 53 3.52 -2.97 -6.24
CA TYR A 53 2.97 -3.34 -4.92
C TYR A 53 2.92 -2.12 -3.98
N ILE A 54 2.11 -1.14 -4.36
CA ILE A 54 1.95 0.14 -3.68
C ILE A 54 0.45 0.48 -3.55
N GLY A 55 0.13 1.46 -2.71
CA GLY A 55 -1.22 2.01 -2.67
C GLY A 55 -1.50 2.97 -1.53
N GLY A 56 -2.75 3.43 -1.48
CA GLY A 56 -3.28 4.16 -0.35
C GLY A 56 -3.50 3.25 0.85
N ALA A 57 -3.16 3.71 2.05
CA ALA A 57 -3.34 2.96 3.30
C ALA A 57 -4.12 3.77 4.34
N PRO A 58 -4.94 3.12 5.19
CA PRO A 58 -5.76 3.80 6.19
C PRO A 58 -4.93 4.40 7.34
N ALA A 59 -3.66 4.00 7.47
CA ALA A 59 -2.73 4.59 8.42
C ALA A 59 -2.25 6.00 8.01
N ILE A 60 -2.36 6.35 6.72
CA ILE A 60 -1.96 7.68 6.23
C ILE A 60 -3.16 8.61 6.33
N ALA A 61 -3.09 9.57 7.27
CA ALA A 61 -4.16 10.52 7.52
C ALA A 61 -4.15 11.74 6.58
N GLY A 62 -3.06 11.96 5.84
CA GLY A 62 -2.87 13.09 4.95
C GLY A 62 -1.39 13.37 4.67
N TRP A 63 -1.14 14.55 4.11
CA TRP A 63 0.20 15.01 3.70
C TRP A 63 1.22 14.91 4.84
N ASN A 64 2.44 14.46 4.52
CA ASN A 64 3.57 14.33 5.44
C ASN A 64 3.28 13.47 6.69
N SER A 65 2.37 12.50 6.56
CA SER A 65 2.08 11.52 7.62
C SER A 65 3.35 10.76 8.04
N ALA A 66 3.51 10.51 9.34
CA ALA A 66 4.60 9.66 9.85
C ALA A 66 4.51 8.21 9.34
N ASN A 67 3.35 7.78 8.84
CA ASN A 67 3.11 6.45 8.29
C ASN A 67 3.43 6.36 6.78
N CYS A 68 3.96 7.42 6.17
CA CYS A 68 4.39 7.41 4.78
C CYS A 68 5.56 6.45 4.57
N GLY A 69 5.38 5.53 3.63
CA GLY A 69 6.35 4.48 3.34
C GLY A 69 6.36 3.32 4.34
N THR A 70 5.32 3.17 5.17
CA THR A 70 5.13 1.92 5.94
C THR A 70 4.83 0.74 5.02
N CYS A 71 5.26 -0.46 5.42
CA CYS A 71 5.05 -1.68 4.64
C CYS A 71 3.97 -2.55 5.31
N TRP A 72 3.09 -3.11 4.50
CA TRP A 72 1.94 -3.89 4.98
C TRP A 72 1.85 -5.23 4.28
N THR A 73 1.89 -6.32 5.04
CA THR A 73 1.52 -7.63 4.52
C THR A 73 -0.01 -7.74 4.50
N LEU A 74 -0.57 -7.94 3.31
CA LEU A 74 -2.00 -8.18 3.11
C LEU A 74 -2.22 -9.64 2.75
N THR A 75 -3.14 -10.32 3.44
CA THR A 75 -3.44 -11.74 3.23
C THR A 75 -4.91 -11.98 2.93
N TYR A 76 -5.20 -12.67 1.84
CA TYR A 76 -6.53 -13.07 1.40
C TYR A 76 -6.53 -14.48 0.82
N ASN A 77 -7.37 -15.37 1.32
CA ASN A 77 -7.52 -16.75 0.85
C ASN A 77 -6.18 -17.52 0.64
N GLY A 78 -5.21 -17.30 1.54
CA GLY A 78 -3.90 -17.95 1.48
C GLY A 78 -2.86 -17.25 0.59
N HIS A 79 -3.25 -16.23 -0.17
CA HIS A 79 -2.32 -15.37 -0.90
C HIS A 79 -1.89 -14.20 -0.03
N SER A 80 -0.60 -13.87 -0.05
CA SER A 80 -0.06 -12.71 0.66
C SER A 80 0.82 -11.87 -0.26
N ILE A 81 0.73 -10.56 -0.09
CA ILE A 81 1.59 -9.57 -0.75
C ILE A 81 2.08 -8.55 0.28
N ASN A 82 3.20 -7.90 -0.01
CA ASN A 82 3.70 -6.77 0.78
C ASN A 82 3.47 -5.49 -0.01
N VAL A 83 2.77 -4.52 0.60
CA VAL A 83 2.36 -3.28 -0.04
C VAL A 83 3.02 -2.10 0.64
N LEU A 84 3.64 -1.23 -0.15
CA LEU A 84 4.16 0.03 0.32
C LEU A 84 3.05 1.10 0.36
N ALA A 85 2.87 1.73 1.52
CA ALA A 85 1.88 2.78 1.72
C ALA A 85 2.40 4.14 1.20
N VAL A 86 1.73 4.68 0.18
CA VAL A 86 2.16 5.91 -0.53
C VAL A 86 1.13 7.03 -0.50
N ASP A 87 -0.10 6.75 -0.04
CA ASP A 87 -1.18 7.72 -0.07
C ASP A 87 -2.27 7.43 0.98
N VAL A 88 -3.27 8.31 1.09
CA VAL A 88 -4.42 8.11 1.96
C VAL A 88 -5.32 6.99 1.44
N GLY A 89 -5.56 5.98 2.27
CA GLY A 89 -6.56 4.93 2.04
C GLY A 89 -7.85 5.18 2.82
N SER A 90 -8.84 5.83 2.20
CA SER A 90 -10.12 6.11 2.88
C SER A 90 -10.95 4.83 3.05
N GLY A 91 -11.09 4.36 4.29
CA GLY A 91 -11.90 3.18 4.62
C GLY A 91 -11.19 1.83 4.41
N GLY A 92 -9.92 1.83 4.00
CA GLY A 92 -9.17 0.61 3.71
C GLY A 92 -7.93 0.87 2.86
N PHE A 93 -7.39 -0.18 2.26
CA PHE A 93 -6.32 -0.08 1.27
C PHE A 93 -6.88 0.09 -0.14
N ASN A 94 -6.24 0.95 -0.95
CA ASN A 94 -6.49 1.07 -2.38
C ASN A 94 -5.18 0.80 -3.11
N LEU A 95 -5.07 -0.36 -3.73
CA LEU A 95 -3.83 -0.85 -4.34
C LEU A 95 -3.76 -0.51 -5.82
N ALA A 96 -2.58 -0.66 -6.43
CA ALA A 96 -2.52 -0.94 -7.86
C ALA A 96 -3.35 -2.19 -8.21
N GLU A 97 -3.97 -2.22 -9.39
CA GLU A 97 -4.74 -3.35 -9.86
C GLU A 97 -3.86 -4.61 -9.98
N GLU A 98 -2.62 -4.46 -10.46
CA GLU A 98 -1.65 -5.57 -10.52
C GLU A 98 -1.38 -6.18 -9.13
N ALA A 99 -1.25 -5.35 -8.10
CA ALA A 99 -1.06 -5.81 -6.73
C ALA A 99 -2.33 -6.51 -6.20
N MET A 100 -3.52 -5.96 -6.44
CA MET A 100 -4.77 -6.62 -6.05
C MET A 100 -4.98 -7.94 -6.82
N ASN A 101 -4.56 -8.02 -8.07
CA ASN A 101 -4.59 -9.26 -8.85
C ASN A 101 -3.66 -10.31 -8.24
N ALA A 102 -2.44 -9.94 -7.83
CA ALA A 102 -1.53 -10.84 -7.12
C ALA A 102 -2.14 -11.37 -5.81
N LEU A 103 -2.86 -10.52 -5.07
CA LEU A 103 -3.55 -10.89 -3.83
C LEU A 103 -4.80 -11.78 -4.06
N THR A 104 -5.47 -11.64 -5.20
CA THR A 104 -6.77 -12.28 -5.46
C THR A 104 -6.72 -13.39 -6.51
N ASN A 105 -5.50 -13.77 -6.94
CA ASN A 105 -5.29 -14.73 -8.03
C ASN A 105 -5.99 -14.27 -9.33
N ASN A 106 -5.68 -13.05 -9.77
CA ASN A 106 -6.18 -12.37 -10.98
C ASN A 106 -7.70 -12.10 -11.00
N GLN A 107 -8.28 -11.75 -9.84
CA GLN A 107 -9.72 -11.50 -9.71
C GLN A 107 -10.04 -10.08 -9.23
N ALA A 108 -9.11 -9.12 -9.36
CA ALA A 108 -9.30 -7.76 -8.82
C ALA A 108 -10.58 -7.09 -9.36
N VAL A 109 -10.75 -7.07 -10.68
CA VAL A 109 -11.93 -6.48 -11.34
C VAL A 109 -13.22 -7.21 -10.99
N ALA A 110 -13.20 -8.54 -10.95
CA ALA A 110 -14.39 -9.35 -10.68
C ALA A 110 -14.88 -9.19 -9.24
N LEU A 111 -13.96 -9.07 -8.28
CA LEU A 111 -14.29 -8.90 -6.86
C LEU A 111 -14.56 -7.43 -6.51
N GLY A 112 -13.85 -6.50 -7.13
CA GLY A 112 -13.89 -5.06 -6.88
C GLY A 112 -13.29 -4.66 -5.53
N ARG A 113 -13.77 -5.27 -4.44
CA ARG A 113 -13.27 -5.11 -3.07
C ARG A 113 -13.28 -6.46 -2.34
N ILE A 114 -12.32 -6.65 -1.46
CA ILE A 114 -12.24 -7.80 -0.55
C ILE A 114 -12.07 -7.34 0.89
N THR A 115 -12.23 -8.26 1.84
CA THR A 115 -11.74 -8.07 3.21
C THR A 115 -10.51 -8.96 3.39
N ALA A 116 -9.37 -8.35 3.71
CA ALA A 116 -8.09 -9.04 3.92
C ALA A 116 -7.58 -8.81 5.34
N THR A 117 -6.70 -9.69 5.81
CA THR A 117 -5.90 -9.41 7.00
C THR A 117 -4.77 -8.47 6.62
N ALA A 118 -4.51 -7.46 7.44
CA ALA A 118 -3.44 -6.49 7.24
C ALA A 118 -2.53 -6.45 8.47
N THR A 119 -1.23 -6.59 8.24
CA THR A 119 -0.20 -6.57 9.27
C THR A 119 0.88 -5.58 8.86
N GLU A 120 1.15 -4.58 9.69
CA GLU A 120 2.29 -3.71 9.48
C GLU A 120 3.58 -4.49 9.74
N VAL A 121 4.53 -4.37 8.82
CA VAL A 121 5.85 -5.00 8.89
C VAL A 121 6.92 -3.95 8.68
N ASP A 122 8.18 -4.32 8.94
CA ASP A 122 9.30 -3.41 8.76
C ASP A 122 9.37 -2.90 7.30
N ALA A 123 9.68 -1.61 7.13
CA ALA A 123 9.72 -0.97 5.81
C ALA A 123 10.70 -1.65 4.85
N SER A 124 11.77 -2.28 5.38
CA SER A 124 12.75 -3.03 4.58
C SER A 124 12.15 -4.23 3.86
N VAL A 125 11.00 -4.76 4.33
CA VAL A 125 10.26 -5.83 3.64
C VAL A 125 9.71 -5.36 2.29
N CYS A 126 9.41 -4.06 2.17
CA CYS A 126 9.05 -3.41 0.91
C CYS A 126 10.25 -2.73 0.22
N GLY A 127 11.48 -2.90 0.75
CA GLY A 127 12.72 -2.39 0.16
C GLY A 127 13.06 -0.93 0.48
N LEU A 128 12.49 -0.38 1.56
CA LEU A 128 12.72 0.98 2.05
C LEU A 128 13.62 1.05 3.28
#